data_AF-A0A075LTG1-F1
#
_entry.id   AF-A0A075LTG1-F1
#
_cell.length_a   1.000
_cell.length_b   1.000
_cell.length_c   1.000
_cell.angle_alpha   90.00
_cell.angle_beta   90.00
_cell.angle_gamma   90.00
#
_symmetry.space_group_name_H-M   'P 1'
#
loop_
_entity.id
_entity.type
_entity.pdbx_description
1 polymer ?
#
loop_
_entity_poly.entity_id
_entity_poly.type
_entity_poly.pdbx_seq_one_letter_code
_entity_poly.pdbx_strand_id
1 'polypeptide(L)'
;MSREGKIPKLFSGSIDELTQPAKIEKDQKRKDLKKVKKQKTLFVSQDMNLKLIELYAHEGRRQSIIVEDAVNLYYYLKKALGERKFGELMSVVQREDEEMLRQYLEKLTL
;
A
#
# COMPACT_ATOMS: atom_id res chain seq x y z
N MET A 1 17.69 -42.69 44.56
CA MET A 1 18.12 -41.47 43.84
C MET A 1 18.84 -41.90 42.59
N SER A 2 18.37 -41.49 41.41
CA SER A 2 19.16 -41.21 40.19
C SER A 2 18.20 -40.74 39.10
N ARG A 3 18.43 -39.51 38.61
CA ARG A 3 17.67 -38.82 37.58
C ARG A 3 18.25 -39.21 36.22
N GLU A 4 17.50 -39.92 35.38
CA GLU A 4 17.86 -40.11 33.97
C GLU A 4 17.06 -39.13 33.12
N GLY A 5 17.80 -38.30 32.39
CA GLY A 5 17.33 -37.10 31.72
C GLY A 5 16.43 -37.39 30.53
N LYS A 6 15.22 -36.81 30.55
CA LYS A 6 14.37 -36.69 29.36
C LYS A 6 14.96 -35.58 28.48
N ILE A 7 15.76 -35.96 27.49
CA ILE A 7 16.11 -35.06 26.37
C ILE A 7 14.81 -34.80 25.59
N PRO A 8 14.36 -33.56 25.40
CA PRO A 8 13.21 -33.28 24.55
C PRO A 8 13.56 -33.68 23.11
N LYS A 9 12.72 -34.50 22.48
CA LYS A 9 12.83 -34.81 21.06
C LYS A 9 12.63 -33.52 20.27
N LEU A 10 13.71 -32.84 19.95
CA LEU A 10 13.76 -31.78 18.95
C LEU A 10 13.54 -32.45 17.60
N PHE A 11 12.48 -32.06 16.90
CA PHE A 11 12.11 -32.48 15.55
C PHE A 11 11.39 -33.83 15.42
N SER A 12 10.05 -33.78 15.40
CA SER A 12 9.16 -34.86 14.97
C SER A 12 8.76 -34.76 13.48
N GLY A 13 9.32 -33.80 12.75
CA GLY A 13 9.05 -33.60 11.32
C GLY A 13 9.84 -34.58 10.48
N SER A 14 9.16 -35.27 9.55
CA SER A 14 9.81 -36.16 8.59
C SER A 14 10.60 -35.34 7.57
N ILE A 15 11.67 -35.91 7.01
CA ILE A 15 12.52 -35.26 5.98
C ILE A 15 11.69 -34.80 4.76
N ASP A 16 10.54 -35.43 4.51
CA ASP A 16 9.59 -35.02 3.46
C ASP A 16 8.95 -33.64 3.67
N GLU A 17 8.98 -33.07 4.88
CA GLU A 17 8.53 -31.69 5.12
C GLU A 17 9.58 -30.65 4.68
N LEU A 18 10.85 -31.04 4.57
CA LEU A 18 11.95 -30.14 4.17
C LEU A 18 12.07 -29.96 2.65
N THR A 19 11.44 -30.84 1.87
CA THR A 19 11.51 -30.83 0.39
C THR A 19 10.28 -30.20 -0.26
N GLN A 20 9.23 -29.87 0.51
CA GLN A 20 8.08 -29.16 -0.03
C GLN A 20 8.36 -27.64 -0.07
N PRO A 21 8.21 -26.97 -1.22
CA PRO A 21 8.25 -25.52 -1.25
C PRO A 21 7.13 -25.01 -0.34
N ALA A 22 7.50 -24.20 0.66
CA ALA A 22 6.59 -23.66 1.65
C ALA A 22 5.31 -23.17 0.96
N LYS A 23 4.15 -23.79 1.26
CA LYS A 23 2.85 -23.30 0.79
C LYS A 23 2.72 -21.88 1.33
N ILE A 24 2.86 -20.93 0.43
CA ILE A 24 2.86 -19.53 0.77
C ILE A 24 1.43 -19.16 1.19
N GLU A 25 1.15 -19.13 2.49
CA GLU A 25 -0.04 -18.52 3.10
C GLU A 25 -0.07 -16.98 2.92
N LYS A 26 0.33 -16.44 1.76
CA LYS A 26 0.40 -14.98 1.55
C LYS A 26 -0.98 -14.32 1.48
N ASP A 27 -2.03 -15.09 1.17
CA ASP A 27 -3.35 -14.51 0.93
C ASP A 27 -4.21 -14.36 2.18
N GLN A 28 -3.99 -15.16 3.23
CA GLN A 28 -4.77 -15.02 4.48
C GLN A 28 -4.28 -13.82 5.30
N LYS A 29 -2.96 -13.67 5.52
CA LYS A 29 -2.42 -12.53 6.30
C LYS A 29 -2.67 -11.16 5.67
N ARG A 30 -2.71 -11.05 4.33
CA ARG A 30 -3.01 -9.79 3.64
C ARG A 30 -4.47 -9.35 3.79
N LYS A 31 -5.42 -10.29 3.88
CA LYS A 31 -6.84 -9.96 4.05
C LYS A 31 -7.13 -9.34 5.41
N ASP A 32 -6.41 -9.74 6.45
CA ASP A 32 -6.62 -9.22 7.80
C ASP A 32 -6.06 -7.80 8.00
N LEU A 33 -4.95 -7.47 7.33
CA LEU A 33 -4.36 -6.12 7.43
C LEU A 33 -5.29 -5.00 6.96
N LYS A 34 -6.18 -5.26 5.99
CA LYS A 34 -7.18 -4.28 5.51
C LYS A 34 -8.27 -3.98 6.55
N LYS A 35 -8.51 -4.89 7.50
CA LYS A 35 -9.52 -4.75 8.54
C LYS A 35 -8.97 -4.08 9.81
N VAL A 36 -7.65 -4.10 9.98
CA VAL A 36 -6.98 -3.48 11.14
C VAL A 36 -6.78 -1.99 10.88
N LYS A 37 -7.73 -1.18 11.34
CA LYS A 37 -7.58 0.28 11.33
C LYS A 37 -6.56 0.72 12.39
N LYS A 38 -5.60 1.54 11.99
CA LYS A 38 -4.67 2.20 12.91
C LYS A 38 -4.95 3.69 12.91
N GLN A 39 -5.15 4.27 14.09
CA GLN A 39 -5.23 5.72 14.23
C GLN A 39 -3.82 6.30 14.10
N LYS A 40 -3.63 7.16 13.11
CA LYS A 40 -2.39 7.92 12.92
C LYS A 40 -2.73 9.36 12.59
N THR A 41 -2.00 10.29 13.20
CA THR A 41 -2.08 11.71 12.87
C THR A 41 -1.00 12.03 11.85
N LEU A 42 -1.39 12.62 10.72
CA LEU A 42 -0.48 13.12 9.69
C LEU A 42 -0.52 14.65 9.71
N PHE A 43 0.63 15.28 9.83
CA PHE A 43 0.75 16.73 9.65
C PHE A 43 0.87 17.04 8.17
N VAL A 44 0.00 17.92 7.65
CA VAL A 44 -0.01 18.35 6.25
C VAL A 44 0.05 19.88 6.17
N SER A 45 0.41 20.41 5.01
CA SER A 45 0.38 21.86 4.78
C SER A 45 -1.07 22.39 4.83
N GLN A 46 -1.20 23.69 5.08
CA GLN A 46 -2.51 24.37 5.08
C GLN A 46 -3.21 24.23 3.71
N ASP A 47 -2.47 24.38 2.62
CA ASP A 47 -2.97 24.18 1.25
C ASP A 47 -3.54 22.76 1.04
N MET A 48 -2.80 21.72 1.44
CA MET A 48 -3.29 20.34 1.33
C MET A 48 -4.54 20.11 2.19
N ASN A 49 -4.61 20.72 3.37
CA ASN A 49 -5.80 20.63 4.21
C ASN A 49 -7.02 21.29 3.56
N LEU A 50 -6.85 22.44 2.90
CA LEU A 50 -7.92 23.10 2.14
C LEU A 50 -8.40 22.22 0.98
N LYS A 51 -7.49 21.65 0.19
CA LYS A 51 -7.80 20.70 -0.89
C LYS A 51 -8.57 19.47 -0.36
N LEU A 52 -8.17 18.92 0.79
CA LEU A 52 -8.90 17.81 1.43
C LEU A 52 -10.29 18.19 1.93
N ILE A 53 -10.48 19.41 2.43
CA ILE A 53 -11.79 19.92 2.84
C ILE A 53 -12.70 20.10 1.63
N GLU A 54 -12.17 20.66 0.54
CA GLU A 54 -12.89 20.82 -0.73
C GLU A 54 -13.35 19.45 -1.28
N LEU A 55 -12.43 18.49 -1.41
CA LEU A 55 -12.77 17.13 -1.85
C LEU A 55 -13.80 16.45 -0.94
N TYR A 56 -13.69 16.64 0.38
CA TYR A 56 -14.69 16.15 1.34
C TYR A 56 -16.07 16.76 1.10
N ALA A 57 -16.14 18.09 0.88
CA ALA A 57 -17.38 18.82 0.68
C ALA A 57 -18.08 18.42 -0.63
N HIS A 58 -17.31 18.19 -1.71
CA HIS A 58 -17.83 17.80 -3.01
C HIS A 58 -18.31 16.34 -3.07
N GLU A 59 -17.54 15.40 -2.51
CA GLU A 59 -17.83 13.96 -2.64
C GLU A 59 -18.69 13.41 -1.48
N GLY A 60 -18.82 14.14 -0.36
CA GLY A 60 -19.48 13.65 0.86
C GLY A 60 -18.76 12.46 1.52
N ARG A 61 -17.50 12.22 1.13
CA ARG A 61 -16.69 11.08 1.58
C ARG A 61 -15.77 11.49 2.72
N ARG A 62 -15.58 10.62 3.71
CA ARG A 62 -14.63 10.87 4.82
C ARG A 62 -13.21 11.13 4.29
N GLN A 63 -12.53 12.15 4.85
CA GLN A 63 -11.15 12.50 4.50
C GLN A 63 -10.18 11.30 4.59
N SER A 64 -10.38 10.40 5.56
CA SER A 64 -9.56 9.19 5.66
C SER A 64 -9.65 8.27 4.44
N ILE A 65 -10.81 8.20 3.79
CA ILE A 65 -11.01 7.40 2.57
C ILE A 65 -10.30 8.06 1.40
N ILE A 66 -10.40 9.39 1.27
CA ILE A 66 -9.71 10.16 0.23
C ILE A 66 -8.18 9.96 0.34
N VAL A 67 -7.64 10.00 1.56
CA VAL A 67 -6.22 9.74 1.80
C VAL A 67 -5.84 8.30 1.48
N GLU A 68 -6.65 7.32 1.87
CA GLU A 68 -6.40 5.90 1.52
C GLU A 68 -6.39 5.68 0.00
N ASP A 69 -7.34 6.27 -0.72
CA ASP A 69 -7.41 6.19 -2.18
C ASP A 69 -6.21 6.86 -2.84
N ALA A 70 -5.82 8.06 -2.38
CA ALA A 70 -4.66 8.78 -2.91
C ALA A 70 -3.36 7.97 -2.72
N VAL A 71 -3.16 7.35 -1.55
CA VAL A 71 -1.98 6.50 -1.28
C VAL A 71 -2.00 5.26 -2.17
N ASN A 72 -3.16 4.61 -2.33
CA ASN A 72 -3.29 3.44 -3.20
C ASN A 72 -3.02 3.81 -4.67
N LEU A 73 -3.59 4.92 -5.14
CA LEU A 73 -3.39 5.44 -6.49
C LEU A 73 -1.91 5.70 -6.76
N TYR A 74 -1.22 6.43 -5.87
CA TYR A 74 0.21 6.69 -5.97
C TYR A 74 1.01 5.37 -6.07
N TYR A 75 0.73 4.42 -5.17
CA TYR A 75 1.44 3.13 -5.12
C TYR A 75 1.27 2.31 -6.40
N TYR A 76 0.04 2.19 -6.89
CA TYR A 76 -0.24 1.35 -8.06
C TYR A 76 0.14 2.03 -9.38
N LEU A 77 -0.03 3.35 -9.52
CA LEU A 77 0.45 4.09 -10.69
C LEU A 77 1.97 3.99 -10.83
N LYS A 78 2.71 4.16 -9.73
CA LYS A 78 4.17 4.02 -9.74
C LYS A 78 4.61 2.65 -10.25
N LYS A 79 3.92 1.59 -9.82
CA LYS A 79 4.18 0.22 -10.27
C LYS A 79 3.82 -0.01 -11.73
N ALA A 80 2.71 0.54 -12.20
CA ALA A 80 2.22 0.34 -13.55
C ALA A 80 3.08 1.07 -14.59
N LEU A 81 3.48 2.31 -14.31
CA LEU A 81 4.22 3.16 -15.23
C LEU A 81 5.74 2.94 -15.20
N GLY A 82 6.27 2.44 -14.08
CA GLY A 82 7.71 2.38 -13.82
C GLY A 82 8.30 3.75 -13.47
N GLU A 83 9.53 3.76 -12.95
CA GLU A 83 10.14 4.96 -12.33
C GLU A 83 10.20 6.17 -13.29
N ARG A 84 10.57 5.97 -14.55
CA ARG A 84 10.73 7.07 -15.52
C ARG A 84 9.41 7.76 -15.84
N LYS A 85 8.43 7.02 -16.35
CA LYS A 85 7.12 7.59 -16.74
C LYS A 85 6.38 8.12 -15.51
N PHE A 86 6.51 7.46 -14.36
CA PHE A 86 5.93 7.97 -13.12
C PHE A 86 6.58 9.30 -12.68
N GLY A 87 7.90 9.44 -12.82
CA GLY A 87 8.59 10.70 -12.56
C GLY A 87 8.12 11.83 -13.48
N GLU A 88 7.94 11.54 -14.76
CA GLU A 88 7.35 12.48 -15.72
C GLU A 88 5.94 12.90 -15.30
N LEU A 89 5.06 11.95 -14.96
CA LEU A 89 3.71 12.24 -14.44
C LEU A 89 3.75 13.16 -13.21
N MET A 90 4.60 12.84 -12.23
CA MET A 90 4.72 13.64 -11.01
C MET A 90 5.22 15.05 -11.30
N SER A 91 6.11 15.22 -12.28
CA SER A 91 6.57 16.55 -12.71
C SER A 91 5.46 17.42 -13.31
N VAL A 92 4.45 16.79 -13.92
CA VAL A 92 3.27 17.49 -14.45
C VAL A 92 2.32 17.84 -13.30
N VAL A 93 2.03 16.89 -12.40
CA VAL A 93 1.17 17.12 -11.22
C VAL A 93 1.70 18.25 -10.33
N GLN A 94 3.02 18.34 -10.14
CA GLN A 94 3.66 19.40 -9.35
C GLN A 94 3.50 20.80 -9.92
N ARG A 95 3.10 20.94 -11.19
CA ARG A 95 2.78 22.25 -11.79
C ARG A 95 1.40 22.77 -11.39
N GLU A 96 0.60 21.93 -10.73
CA GLU A 96 -0.75 22.25 -10.28
C GLU A 96 -1.66 22.80 -11.40
N ASP A 97 -1.42 22.31 -12.62
CA ASP A 97 -2.13 22.70 -13.83
C ASP A 97 -2.94 21.51 -14.37
N GLU A 98 -4.27 21.62 -14.28
CA GLU A 98 -5.19 20.57 -14.70
C GLU A 98 -5.15 20.31 -16.20
N GLU A 99 -4.97 21.33 -17.03
CA GLU A 99 -4.95 21.18 -18.49
C GLU A 99 -3.70 20.44 -18.92
N MET A 100 -2.55 20.79 -18.35
CA MET A 100 -1.30 20.08 -18.58
C MET A 100 -1.38 18.62 -18.13
N LEU A 101 -2.03 18.35 -16.99
CA LEU A 101 -2.26 16.98 -16.54
C LEU A 101 -3.15 16.20 -17.52
N ARG A 102 -4.26 16.79 -17.99
CA ARG A 102 -5.14 16.16 -18.99
C ARG A 102 -4.38 15.84 -20.28
N GLN A 103 -3.64 16.80 -20.83
CA GLN A 103 -2.83 16.60 -22.04
C GLN A 103 -1.77 15.51 -21.86
N TYR A 104 -1.17 15.40 -20.67
CA TYR A 104 -0.21 14.33 -20.38
C TYR A 104 -0.89 12.96 -20.32
N LEU A 105 -2.07 12.88 -19.69
CA LEU A 105 -2.84 11.64 -19.61
C LEU A 105 -3.33 11.17 -20.98
N GLU A 106 -3.71 12.08 -21.88
CA GLU A 106 -4.06 11.76 -23.28
C GLU A 106 -2.88 11.17 -24.06
N LYS A 107 -1.65 11.60 -23.78
CA LYS A 107 -0.43 11.03 -24.39
C LYS A 107 -0.08 9.66 -23.83
N LEU A 108 -0.53 9.35 -22.63
CA LEU A 108 -0.29 8.05 -21.97
C LEU A 108 -1.22 6.94 -22.47
N THR A 109 -2.38 7.30 -23.03
CA THR A 109 -3.43 6.37 -23.51
C THR A 109 -3.24 5.91 -24.97
N LEU A 110 -2.08 6.19 -25.59
CA LEU A 110 -1.64 5.69 -26.90
C LEU A 110 -0.51 4.66 -26.73
#